data_AF-A0A7D5TFI7-F1
#
_entry.id   AF-A0A7D5TFI7-F1
#
_cell.length_a   1.000
_cell.length_b   1.000
_cell.length_c   1.000
_cell.angle_alpha   90.00
_cell.angle_beta   90.00
_cell.angle_gamma   90.00
#
_symmetry.space_group_name_H-M   'P 1'
#
loop_
_entity.id
_entity.type
_entity.pdbx_description
1 polymer ?
#
loop_
_entity_poly.entity_id
_entity_poly.type
_entity_poly.pdbx_seq_one_letter_code
_entity_poly.pdbx_strand_id
1 'polypeptide(L)'
;MDERAPIYAAAAGVIAPVATVRLVGGAVDAGVLHPIVGLVVVFLVPVLGIVWVVSAAWKLGLTGWDPLDRFRSRATVREDIPAQFHDAIDHETLDAEKEEGKIPTNLFVYGLVYLVGVPVFAVVFIL
;
A
#
# COMPACT_ATOMS: atom_id res chain seq x y z
N MET A 1 12.74 3.67 14.64
CA MET A 1 12.58 2.98 13.35
C MET A 1 12.83 1.50 13.59
N ASP A 2 11.96 0.63 13.11
CA ASP A 2 12.08 -0.82 13.28
C ASP A 2 13.33 -1.33 12.55
N GLU A 3 14.22 -2.04 13.25
CA GLU A 3 15.51 -2.54 12.71
C GLU A 3 15.35 -3.45 11.48
N ARG A 4 14.15 -4.03 11.30
CA ARG A 4 13.82 -4.94 10.20
C ARG A 4 13.22 -4.26 8.98
N ALA A 5 12.88 -2.97 9.06
CA ALA A 5 12.29 -2.23 7.94
C ALA A 5 13.08 -2.30 6.62
N PRO A 6 14.43 -2.30 6.61
CA PRO A 6 15.21 -2.48 5.38
C PRO A 6 15.05 -3.87 4.76
N ILE A 7 14.93 -4.91 5.60
CA ILE A 7 14.75 -6.30 5.15
C ILE A 7 13.39 -6.45 4.48
N TYR A 8 12.33 -5.90 5.08
CA TYR A 8 10.99 -5.94 4.50
C TYR A 8 10.90 -5.12 3.21
N ALA A 9 11.56 -3.96 3.14
CA ALA A 9 11.64 -3.17 1.92
C ALA A 9 12.36 -3.93 0.79
N ALA A 10 13.48 -4.58 1.08
CA ALA A 10 14.22 -5.39 0.11
C ALA A 10 13.43 -6.62 -0.34
N ALA A 11 12.74 -7.30 0.60
CA ALA A 11 11.91 -8.44 0.29
C ALA A 11 10.72 -8.05 -0.61
N ALA A 12 10.01 -6.98 -0.27
CA ALA A 12 8.86 -6.50 -1.03
C ALA A 12 9.25 -5.88 -2.38
N GLY A 13 10.38 -5.18 -2.45
CA GLY A 13 10.78 -4.43 -3.65
C GLY A 13 11.71 -5.14 -4.61
N VAL A 14 12.36 -6.22 -4.19
CA VAL A 14 13.33 -6.92 -5.05
C VAL A 14 13.03 -8.41 -5.11
N ILE A 15 13.01 -9.09 -3.96
CA ILE A 15 12.91 -10.56 -3.96
C ILE A 15 11.54 -11.02 -4.48
N ALA A 16 10.45 -10.50 -3.92
CA ALA A 16 9.11 -10.88 -4.31
C ALA A 16 8.80 -10.55 -5.78
N PRO A 17 9.11 -9.34 -6.29
CA PRO A 17 8.91 -9.03 -7.71
C PRO A 17 9.67 -9.95 -8.65
N VAL A 18 10.95 -10.22 -8.38
CA VAL A 18 11.78 -11.12 -9.21
C VAL A 18 11.21 -12.53 -9.19
N ALA A 19 10.83 -13.04 -8.02
CA ALA A 19 10.20 -14.35 -7.90
C ALA A 19 8.89 -14.44 -8.69
N THR A 20 8.04 -13.41 -8.61
CA THR A 20 6.78 -13.34 -9.37
C THR A 20 7.04 -13.39 -10.88
N VAL A 21 7.96 -12.58 -11.39
CA VAL A 21 8.30 -12.55 -12.83
C VAL A 21 8.84 -13.91 -13.28
N ARG A 22 9.73 -14.53 -12.50
CA ARG A 22 10.28 -15.85 -12.82
C ARG A 22 9.22 -16.95 -12.80
N LEU A 23 8.30 -16.91 -11.85
CA LEU A 23 7.21 -17.88 -11.76
C LEU A 23 6.25 -17.75 -12.95
N VAL A 24 5.89 -16.53 -13.33
CA VAL A 24 5.05 -16.28 -14.51
C VAL A 24 5.76 -16.72 -15.78
N GLY A 25 7.05 -16.35 -15.95
CA GLY A 25 7.86 -16.78 -17.09
C GLY A 25 7.94 -18.31 -17.21
N GLY A 26 8.25 -19.00 -16.10
CA GLY A 26 8.29 -20.46 -16.06
C GLY A 26 6.94 -21.12 -16.36
N ALA A 27 5.83 -20.50 -15.95
CA ALA A 27 4.48 -21.00 -16.28
C ALA A 27 4.14 -20.83 -17.77
N VAL A 28 4.64 -19.77 -18.40
CA VAL A 28 4.51 -19.56 -19.85
C VAL A 28 5.37 -20.57 -20.62
N ASP A 29 6.63 -20.75 -20.22
CA ASP A 29 7.55 -21.70 -20.86
C ASP A 29 7.07 -23.15 -20.76
N ALA A 30 6.43 -23.50 -19.63
CA ALA A 30 5.82 -24.81 -19.43
C ALA A 30 4.48 -25.00 -20.18
N GLY A 31 3.98 -23.98 -20.89
CA GLY A 31 2.71 -24.02 -21.61
C GLY A 31 1.47 -24.03 -20.73
N VAL A 32 1.63 -23.80 -19.41
CA VAL A 32 0.52 -23.77 -18.43
C VAL A 32 -0.23 -22.45 -18.51
N LEU A 33 0.46 -21.36 -18.89
CA LEU A 33 -0.10 -20.03 -19.03
C LEU A 33 0.12 -19.48 -20.44
N HIS A 34 -0.91 -18.88 -21.03
CA HIS A 34 -0.76 -18.22 -22.33
C HIS A 34 0.13 -16.96 -22.19
N PRO A 35 1.07 -16.69 -23.12
CA PRO A 35 2.00 -15.57 -23.02
C PRO A 35 1.33 -14.20 -22.81
N ILE A 36 0.23 -13.95 -23.53
CA ILE A 36 -0.57 -12.71 -23.37
C ILE A 36 -1.12 -12.58 -21.94
N VAL A 37 -1.58 -13.68 -21.34
CA VAL A 37 -2.08 -13.68 -19.97
C VAL A 37 -0.93 -13.41 -18.99
N GLY A 38 0.24 -14.01 -19.23
CA GLY A 38 1.45 -13.70 -18.48
C GLY A 38 1.78 -12.21 -18.50
N LEU A 39 1.75 -11.58 -19.68
CA LEU A 39 2.00 -10.15 -19.85
C LEU A 39 0.97 -9.28 -19.13
N VAL A 40 -0.32 -9.64 -19.19
CA VAL A 40 -1.38 -8.96 -18.42
C VAL A 40 -1.13 -9.07 -16.91
N VAL A 41 -0.70 -10.23 -16.42
CA VAL A 41 -0.40 -10.47 -15.01
C VAL A 41 0.80 -9.66 -14.53
N VAL A 42 1.86 -9.51 -15.33
CA VAL A 42 3.06 -8.77 -14.89
C VAL A 42 3.00 -7.26 -15.14
N PHE A 43 2.06 -6.76 -15.97
CA PHE A 43 1.93 -5.33 -16.26
C PHE A 43 0.58 -4.74 -15.84
N LEU A 44 -0.52 -5.22 -16.42
CA LEU A 44 -1.83 -4.61 -16.22
C LEU A 44 -2.31 -4.76 -14.78
N VAL A 45 -2.16 -5.96 -14.21
CA VAL A 45 -2.58 -6.24 -12.83
C VAL A 45 -1.82 -5.34 -11.82
N PRO A 46 -0.48 -5.22 -11.88
CA PRO A 46 0.25 -4.30 -11.00
C PRO A 46 -0.16 -2.84 -11.17
N VAL A 47 -0.34 -2.36 -12.41
CA VAL A 47 -0.77 -0.98 -12.67
C VAL A 47 -2.14 -0.69 -12.06
N LEU A 48 -3.11 -1.59 -12.26
CA LEU A 48 -4.43 -1.46 -11.63
C LEU A 48 -4.34 -1.55 -10.10
N GLY A 49 -3.46 -2.40 -9.59
CA GLY A 49 -3.15 -2.50 -8.16
C GLY A 49 -2.65 -1.19 -7.57
N ILE A 50 -1.75 -0.47 -8.26
CA ILE A 50 -1.24 0.83 -7.81
C ILE A 50 -2.38 1.83 -7.68
N VAL A 51 -3.21 1.95 -8.72
CA VAL A 51 -4.38 2.86 -8.69
C VAL A 51 -5.29 2.52 -7.52
N TRP A 52 -5.54 1.23 -7.27
CA TRP A 52 -6.36 0.77 -6.17
C TRP A 52 -5.75 1.09 -4.80
N VAL A 53 -4.45 0.80 -4.59
CA VAL A 53 -3.76 1.06 -3.32
C VAL A 53 -3.69 2.56 -3.02
N VAL A 54 -3.40 3.40 -4.02
CA VAL A 54 -3.42 4.86 -3.87
C VAL A 54 -4.83 5.36 -3.54
N SER A 55 -5.85 4.87 -4.25
CA SER A 55 -7.24 5.23 -3.98
C SER A 55 -7.68 4.82 -2.58
N ALA A 56 -7.24 3.64 -2.12
CA ALA A 56 -7.48 3.17 -0.77
C ALA A 56 -6.74 4.03 0.27
N ALA A 57 -5.49 4.42 0.01
CA ALA A 57 -4.72 5.29 0.89
C ALA A 57 -5.39 6.67 1.06
N TRP A 58 -5.91 7.24 -0.02
CA TRP A 58 -6.74 8.45 0.00
C TRP A 58 -8.00 8.24 0.83
N LYS A 59 -8.82 7.22 0.50
CA LYS A 59 -10.04 6.92 1.26
C LYS A 59 -9.78 6.74 2.76
N LEU A 60 -8.61 6.22 3.13
CA LEU A 60 -8.20 5.97 4.50
C LEU A 60 -7.48 7.16 5.16
N GLY A 61 -7.14 8.21 4.40
CA GLY A 61 -6.54 9.44 4.92
C GLY A 61 -5.09 9.22 5.39
N LEU A 62 -4.40 8.28 4.75
CA LEU A 62 -3.03 7.87 5.12
C LEU A 62 -1.97 8.78 4.50
N THR A 63 -2.37 9.70 3.63
CA THR A 63 -1.47 10.61 2.91
C THR A 63 -1.98 12.04 3.06
N GLY A 64 -1.11 12.98 3.45
CA GLY A 64 -1.48 14.40 3.61
C GLY A 64 -1.81 15.15 2.31
N TRP A 65 -1.81 14.46 1.16
CA TRP A 65 -2.12 15.01 -0.18
C TRP A 65 -3.39 14.38 -0.77
N ASP A 66 -4.32 13.93 0.08
CA ASP A 66 -5.60 13.38 -0.37
C ASP A 66 -6.48 14.48 -1.01
N PRO A 67 -6.83 14.38 -2.31
CA PRO A 67 -7.71 15.35 -2.98
C PRO A 67 -9.14 15.37 -2.40
N LEU A 68 -9.52 14.36 -1.62
CA LEU A 68 -10.83 14.22 -0.97
C LEU A 68 -10.83 14.67 0.49
N ASP A 69 -9.69 15.12 1.04
CA ASP A 69 -9.56 15.48 2.46
C ASP A 69 -10.59 16.54 2.88
N ARG A 70 -10.83 17.53 2.02
CA ARG A 70 -11.83 18.61 2.21
C ARG A 70 -13.29 18.15 2.34
N PHE A 71 -13.61 16.91 1.99
CA PHE A 71 -14.97 16.36 2.03
C PHE A 71 -15.15 15.28 3.09
N ARG A 72 -14.09 14.97 3.86
CA ARG A 72 -14.10 13.91 4.86
C ARG A 72 -14.24 14.52 6.25
N SER A 73 -15.24 14.09 7.00
CA SER A 73 -15.27 14.32 8.44
C SER A 73 -14.30 13.33 9.11
N ARG A 74 -13.22 13.81 9.73
CA ARG A 74 -12.33 12.96 10.52
C ARG A 74 -12.95 12.70 11.89
N ALA A 75 -12.78 11.49 12.40
CA ALA A 75 -13.12 11.17 13.78
C ALA A 75 -12.31 12.07 14.72
N THR A 76 -12.97 12.63 15.72
CA THR A 76 -12.31 13.45 16.75
C THR A 76 -11.60 12.57 17.77
N VAL A 77 -10.59 13.11 18.47
CA VAL A 77 -9.86 12.39 19.52
C VAL A 77 -10.82 11.84 20.61
N ARG A 78 -11.93 12.54 20.84
CA ARG A 78 -13.05 12.16 21.73
C ARG A 78 -13.63 10.76 21.44
N GLU A 79 -13.66 10.31 20.19
CA GLU A 79 -14.32 9.07 19.78
C GLU A 79 -13.53 7.79 20.15
N ASP A 80 -12.23 7.89 20.38
CA ASP A 80 -11.35 6.76 20.74
C ASP A 80 -10.98 6.72 22.23
N ILE A 81 -11.22 7.80 22.98
CA ILE A 81 -10.89 7.87 24.42
C ILE A 81 -12.11 7.48 25.26
N PRO A 82 -11.98 6.55 26.23
CA PRO A 82 -13.05 6.24 27.17
C PRO A 82 -13.53 7.50 27.92
N ALA A 83 -14.84 7.68 28.05
CA ALA A 83 -15.46 8.89 28.61
C ALA A 83 -14.89 9.32 29.98
N GLN A 84 -14.40 8.37 30.77
CA GLN A 84 -13.75 8.60 32.07
C GLN A 84 -12.47 9.45 32.02
N PHE A 85 -11.86 9.66 30.85
CA PHE A 85 -10.66 10.48 30.67
C PHE A 85 -10.95 11.83 30.01
N HIS A 86 -12.20 12.12 29.64
CA HIS A 86 -12.56 13.36 28.94
C HIS A 86 -12.43 14.59 29.85
N ASP A 87 -12.66 14.45 31.15
CA ASP A 87 -12.52 15.56 32.10
C ASP A 87 -11.06 15.95 32.39
N ALA A 88 -10.10 15.10 32.00
CA ALA A 88 -8.67 15.31 32.22
C ALA A 88 -7.94 15.91 31.00
N ILE A 89 -8.63 16.06 29.86
CA ILE A 89 -8.08 16.54 28.59
C ILE A 89 -8.85 17.79 28.18
N ASP A 90 -8.14 18.80 27.69
CA ASP A 90 -8.78 20.05 27.27
C ASP A 90 -9.78 19.80 26.13
N HIS A 91 -10.90 20.50 26.15
CA HIS A 91 -11.98 20.31 25.16
C HIS A 91 -11.49 20.61 23.74
N GLU A 92 -10.58 21.58 23.60
CA GLU A 92 -9.92 21.90 22.33
C GLU A 92 -9.11 20.71 21.78
N THR A 93 -8.51 19.91 22.66
CA THR A 93 -7.74 18.71 22.26
C THR A 93 -8.65 17.51 21.98
N LEU A 94 -9.78 17.39 22.69
CA LEU A 94 -10.77 16.34 22.45
C LEU A 94 -11.49 16.51 21.11
N ASP A 95 -11.74 17.75 20.71
CA ASP A 95 -12.44 18.10 19.49
C ASP A 95 -11.48 18.25 18.28
N ALA A 96 -10.17 18.12 18.51
CA ALA A 96 -9.18 18.08 17.44
C ALA A 96 -9.40 16.86 16.54
N GLU A 97 -9.22 17.06 15.24
CA GLU A 97 -9.22 15.98 14.27
C GLU A 97 -8.00 15.08 14.48
N LYS A 98 -8.20 13.77 14.42
CA LYS A 98 -7.12 12.81 14.63
C LYS A 98 -6.05 12.92 13.52
N GLU A 99 -4.79 13.08 13.93
CA GLU A 99 -3.63 13.11 13.00
C GLU A 99 -3.17 11.70 12.56
N GLU A 100 -3.38 10.67 13.38
CA GLU A 100 -2.88 9.31 13.10
C GLU A 100 -3.95 8.36 12.55
N GLY A 101 -3.72 7.88 11.31
CA GLY A 101 -4.52 6.82 10.70
C GLY A 101 -4.37 5.49 11.46
N LYS A 102 -5.50 4.81 11.71
CA LYS A 102 -5.60 3.49 12.37
C LYS A 102 -4.86 2.34 11.64
N ILE A 103 -4.23 2.59 10.49
CA ILE A 103 -3.74 1.57 9.57
C ILE A 103 -2.24 1.77 9.32
N PRO A 104 -1.41 0.71 9.43
CA PRO A 104 0.03 0.82 9.28
C PRO A 104 0.43 1.22 7.85
N THR A 105 0.83 2.48 7.67
CA THR A 105 1.25 3.09 6.39
C THR A 105 2.34 2.29 5.69
N ASN A 106 3.21 1.60 6.45
CA ASN A 106 4.27 0.75 5.90
C ASN A 106 3.75 -0.38 5.01
N LEU A 107 2.57 -0.93 5.30
CA LEU A 107 1.97 -1.99 4.47
C LEU A 107 1.60 -1.47 3.08
N PHE A 108 1.07 -0.24 3.01
CA PHE A 108 0.75 0.43 1.74
C PHE A 108 2.02 0.71 0.96
N VAL A 109 3.07 1.19 1.63
CA VAL A 109 4.37 1.44 1.01
C VAL A 109 4.96 0.14 0.46
N TYR A 110 5.03 -0.94 1.24
CA TYR A 110 5.56 -2.22 0.75
C TYR A 110 4.73 -2.80 -0.40
N GLY A 111 3.40 -2.67 -0.34
CA GLY A 111 2.52 -3.06 -1.44
C GLY A 111 2.81 -2.27 -2.72
N LEU A 112 2.96 -0.94 -2.62
CA LEU A 112 3.31 -0.09 -3.76
C LEU A 112 4.68 -0.44 -4.33
N VAL A 113 5.69 -0.63 -3.48
CA VAL A 113 7.04 -1.00 -3.92
C VAL A 113 7.02 -2.34 -4.65
N TYR A 114 6.26 -3.33 -4.17
CA TYR A 114 6.07 -4.59 -4.87
C TYR A 114 5.38 -4.40 -6.24
N LEU A 115 4.27 -3.66 -6.28
CA LEU A 115 3.49 -3.45 -7.51
C LEU A 115 4.26 -2.64 -8.56
N VAL A 116 5.16 -1.74 -8.15
CA VAL A 116 6.06 -1.05 -9.07
C VAL A 116 7.23 -1.96 -9.48
N GLY A 117 7.76 -2.75 -8.54
CA GLY A 117 8.87 -3.66 -8.80
C GLY A 117 8.55 -4.71 -9.86
N VAL A 118 7.36 -5.33 -9.82
CA VAL A 118 6.97 -6.40 -10.75
C VAL A 118 7.12 -5.99 -12.23
N PRO A 119 6.50 -4.90 -12.73
CA PRO A 119 6.66 -4.49 -14.12
C PRO A 119 8.09 -4.04 -14.44
N VAL A 120 8.81 -3.41 -13.50
CA VAL A 120 10.22 -3.03 -13.71
C VAL A 120 11.08 -4.27 -13.95
N PHE A 121 10.95 -5.29 -13.11
CA PHE A 121 11.71 -6.53 -13.29
C PHE A 121 11.21 -7.36 -14.48
N ALA A 122 9.93 -7.28 -14.82
CA ALA A 122 9.41 -7.87 -16.05
C ALA A 122 10.10 -7.27 -17.28
N VAL A 123 10.25 -5.94 -17.34
CA VAL A 123 11.02 -5.26 -18.40
C VAL A 123 12.48 -5.72 -18.41
N VAL A 124 13.13 -5.84 -17.25
CA VAL A 124 14.57 -6.18 -17.17
C VAL A 124 14.86 -7.64 -17.54
N PHE A 125 13.94 -8.57 -17.26
CA PHE A 125 14.19 -10.01 -17.41
C PHE A 125 13.44 -10.69 -18.56
N ILE A 126 12.39 -10.07 -19.11
CA ILE A 126 11.59 -10.65 -20.21
C ILE A 126 11.92 -10.00 -21.56
N LEU A 127 12.34 -8.73 -21.59
CA LEU A 127 12.84 -8.04 -22.80
C LEU A 127 14.37 -8.17 -22.89
#